data_AF-A0A4Q3V9V1-F1
#
_entry.id   AF-A0A4Q3V9V1-F1
#
_cell.length_a   1.000
_cell.length_b   1.000
_cell.length_c   1.000
_cell.angle_alpha   90.00
_cell.angle_beta   90.00
_cell.angle_gamma   90.00
#
_symmetry.space_group_name_H-M   'P 1'
#
loop_
_entity.id
_entity.type
_entity.pdbx_description
1 polymer ?
#
loop_
_entity_poly.entity_id
_entity_poly.type
_entity_poly.pdbx_seq_one_letter_code
_entity_poly.pdbx_strand_id
1 'polypeptide(L)'
;MNFWTAHIFRTLVAFAILLAFHGQANARFFSPKNFQDNSPKRDTTPVKTDSLRYPIRDRYGDPYSNPNRNPFDLKDTAFLKRDVQYDPITGEYYIIETIGGKNYRTPVSFKRDEFLQLQGRKDEEEYFRKRADMLSEMNRRLFKPQFKTSRNWFNRIVGAGKVDIKPSGYVGLLMGYQGQNIKNPTLPERARKNGGLDFNMNAQLQVDAN
;
A
#
# COMPACT_ATOMS: atom_id res chain seq x y z
N MET A 1 11.24 -30.76 -42.14
CA MET A 1 10.50 -31.42 -41.06
C MET A 1 9.06 -31.54 -41.50
N ASN A 2 8.56 -32.76 -41.62
CA ASN A 2 7.32 -33.11 -42.30
C ASN A 2 6.15 -32.66 -41.42
N PHE A 3 5.13 -32.00 -42.00
CA PHE A 3 4.00 -31.47 -41.22
C PHE A 3 3.31 -32.55 -40.38
N TRP A 4 3.28 -33.79 -40.88
CA TRP A 4 2.78 -34.96 -40.16
C TRP A 4 3.55 -35.31 -38.88
N THR A 5 4.89 -35.22 -38.90
CA THR A 5 5.73 -35.53 -37.72
C THR A 5 5.56 -34.47 -36.62
N ALA A 6 5.34 -33.21 -37.00
CA ALA A 6 5.10 -32.13 -36.04
C ALA A 6 3.74 -32.25 -35.32
N HIS A 7 2.71 -32.74 -36.00
CA HIS A 7 1.39 -32.95 -35.39
C HIS A 7 1.39 -34.10 -34.37
N ILE A 8 2.07 -35.21 -34.69
CA ILE A 8 2.21 -36.37 -33.77
C ILE A 8 2.99 -35.97 -32.50
N PHE A 9 4.02 -35.15 -32.64
CA PHE A 9 4.80 -34.70 -31.48
C PHE A 9 3.98 -33.75 -30.57
N ARG A 10 3.19 -32.86 -31.17
CA ARG A 10 2.33 -31.93 -30.41
C ARG A 10 1.23 -32.65 -29.63
N THR A 11 0.63 -33.69 -30.21
CA THR A 11 -0.42 -34.46 -29.52
C THR A 11 0.14 -35.31 -28.38
N LEU A 12 1.32 -35.91 -28.55
CA LEU A 12 1.99 -36.65 -27.48
C LEU A 12 2.36 -35.76 -26.29
N VAL A 13 2.87 -34.55 -26.54
CA VAL A 13 3.20 -33.59 -25.48
C VAL A 13 1.95 -33.14 -24.73
N ALA A 14 0.85 -32.87 -25.43
CA ALA A 14 -0.41 -32.50 -24.78
C ALA A 14 -0.98 -33.63 -23.91
N PHE A 15 -0.86 -34.88 -24.35
CA PHE A 15 -1.33 -36.04 -23.59
C PHE A 15 -0.48 -36.31 -22.34
N ALA A 16 0.84 -36.14 -22.44
CA ALA A 16 1.75 -36.28 -21.29
C ALA A 16 1.47 -35.24 -20.19
N ILE A 17 1.15 -34.00 -20.57
CA ILE A 17 0.77 -32.94 -19.62
C ILE A 17 -0.55 -33.29 -18.91
N LEU A 18 -1.54 -33.82 -19.64
CA LEU A 18 -2.83 -34.22 -19.06
C LEU A 18 -2.70 -35.35 -18.03
N LEU A 19 -1.81 -36.33 -18.29
CA LEU A 19 -1.49 -37.39 -17.33
C LEU A 19 -0.78 -36.87 -16.08
N ALA A 20 0.11 -35.88 -16.22
CA ALA A 20 0.81 -35.29 -15.08
C ALA A 20 -0.15 -34.53 -14.13
N PHE A 21 -1.24 -33.96 -14.63
CA PHE A 21 -2.25 -33.30 -13.79
C PHE A 21 -3.24 -34.26 -13.11
N HIS A 22 -3.46 -35.46 -13.64
CA HIS A 22 -4.36 -36.47 -13.02
C HIS A 22 -3.65 -37.36 -11.99
N GLY A 23 -2.31 -37.31 -11.92
CA GLY A 23 -1.48 -38.11 -11.01
C GLY A 23 -1.24 -37.51 -9.62
N GLN A 24 -2.00 -36.51 -9.18
CA GLN A 24 -1.88 -36.02 -7.79
C GLN A 24 -2.44 -37.07 -6.83
N ALA A 25 -1.54 -37.93 -6.33
CA ALA A 25 -1.81 -38.83 -5.23
C ALA A 25 -2.29 -38.02 -4.02
N ASN A 26 -3.54 -38.22 -3.63
CA ASN A 26 -4.08 -37.74 -2.37
C ASN A 26 -3.38 -38.48 -1.23
N ALA A 27 -2.29 -37.93 -0.69
CA ALA A 27 -1.74 -38.36 0.59
C ALA A 27 -2.76 -37.99 1.69
N ARG A 28 -3.71 -38.88 1.94
CA ARG A 28 -4.56 -38.81 3.13
C ARG A 28 -3.67 -39.13 4.32
N PHE A 29 -3.36 -38.12 5.13
CA PHE A 29 -2.74 -38.32 6.43
C PHE A 29 -3.63 -39.25 7.27
N PHE A 30 -3.13 -40.45 7.56
CA PHE A 30 -3.76 -41.37 8.49
C PHE A 30 -3.59 -40.80 9.91
N SER A 31 -4.65 -40.23 10.46
CA SER A 31 -4.69 -39.83 11.87
C SER A 31 -5.21 -41.02 12.69
N PRO A 32 -4.38 -41.63 13.56
CA PRO A 32 -4.83 -42.74 14.41
C PRO A 32 -5.89 -42.23 15.39
N LYS A 33 -7.00 -42.97 15.52
CA LYS A 33 -8.19 -42.62 16.32
C LYS A 33 -7.94 -42.42 17.83
N ASN A 34 -6.72 -42.69 18.31
CA ASN A 34 -6.37 -42.67 19.73
C ASN A 34 -5.28 -41.65 20.08
N PHE A 35 -5.03 -40.62 19.24
CA PHE A 35 -4.14 -39.53 19.66
C PHE A 35 -4.90 -38.62 20.63
N GLN A 36 -4.62 -38.79 21.93
CA GLN A 36 -5.07 -37.88 22.96
C GLN A 36 -4.18 -36.64 22.90
N ASP A 37 -4.67 -35.60 22.23
CA ASP A 37 -3.98 -34.31 22.14
C ASP A 37 -3.92 -33.67 23.53
N ASN A 38 -2.80 -33.87 24.22
CA ASN A 38 -2.46 -33.23 25.48
C ASN A 38 -1.80 -31.85 25.26
N SER A 39 -2.00 -31.22 24.10
CA SER A 39 -1.66 -29.81 23.95
C SER A 39 -2.45 -29.01 25.00
N PRO A 40 -1.80 -28.10 25.74
CA PRO A 40 -2.52 -27.23 26.66
C PRO A 40 -3.64 -26.56 25.87
N LYS A 41 -4.89 -26.73 26.33
CA LYS A 41 -6.04 -26.04 25.77
C LYS A 41 -5.64 -24.58 25.63
N ARG A 42 -5.52 -24.11 24.39
CA ARG A 42 -5.32 -22.68 24.12
C ARG A 42 -6.39 -21.95 24.91
N ASP A 43 -5.96 -21.05 25.77
CA ASP A 43 -6.81 -20.09 26.48
C ASP A 43 -7.30 -19.03 25.50
N THR A 44 -7.96 -19.50 24.45
CA THR A 44 -8.68 -18.68 23.50
C THR A 44 -10.14 -18.97 23.73
N THR A 45 -10.85 -17.99 24.28
CA THR A 45 -12.31 -17.95 24.25
C THR A 45 -12.78 -18.40 22.85
N PRO A 46 -13.76 -19.30 22.73
CA PRO A 46 -14.23 -19.76 21.43
C PRO A 46 -14.59 -18.55 20.58
N VAL A 47 -14.03 -18.48 19.37
CA VAL A 47 -14.25 -17.38 18.42
C VAL A 47 -15.74 -17.29 18.14
N LYS A 48 -16.42 -16.38 18.83
CA LYS A 48 -17.82 -16.09 18.60
C LYS A 48 -17.92 -15.52 17.20
N THR A 49 -18.60 -16.21 16.30
CA THR A 49 -18.83 -15.73 14.94
C THR A 49 -19.65 -14.46 15.03
N ASP A 50 -19.03 -13.32 14.72
CA ASP A 50 -19.65 -12.01 14.74
C ASP A 50 -20.80 -11.95 13.72
N SER A 51 -21.94 -11.38 14.12
CA SER A 51 -23.15 -11.23 13.30
C SER A 51 -23.07 -10.08 12.30
N LEU A 52 -22.05 -9.21 12.39
CA LEU A 52 -21.86 -8.09 11.46
C LEU A 52 -21.48 -8.59 10.06
N ARG A 53 -22.09 -8.00 9.02
CA ARG A 53 -21.72 -8.26 7.61
C ARG A 53 -20.23 -7.98 7.34
N TYR A 54 -19.68 -7.00 8.05
CA TYR A 54 -18.25 -6.67 8.07
C TYR A 54 -17.78 -6.73 9.54
N PRO A 55 -17.25 -7.87 9.98
CA PRO A 55 -16.87 -8.04 11.38
C PRO A 55 -15.67 -7.18 11.72
N ILE A 56 -15.73 -6.51 12.87
CA ILE A 56 -14.58 -5.76 13.40
C ILE A 56 -13.62 -6.78 14.00
N ARG A 57 -12.38 -6.76 13.52
CA ARG A 57 -11.35 -7.69 13.99
C ARG A 57 -10.33 -6.90 14.77
N ASP A 58 -10.10 -7.31 16.01
CA ASP A 58 -8.94 -6.83 16.73
C ASP A 58 -7.66 -7.29 16.00
N ARG A 59 -6.72 -6.37 15.82
CA ARG A 59 -5.39 -6.64 15.25
C ARG A 59 -4.67 -7.60 16.18
N TYR A 60 -3.92 -8.59 15.69
CA TYR A 60 -3.02 -9.37 16.54
C TYR A 60 -1.56 -8.96 16.31
N GLY A 61 -0.80 -8.70 17.39
CA GLY A 61 0.63 -8.35 17.31
C GLY A 61 0.90 -6.85 17.44
N ASP A 62 1.95 -6.37 16.77
CA ASP A 62 2.43 -4.97 16.76
C ASP A 62 1.90 -4.17 15.55
N PRO A 63 1.83 -2.83 15.65
CA PRO A 63 1.22 -2.00 14.60
C PRO A 63 2.12 -1.74 13.38
N TYR A 64 3.39 -2.16 13.42
CA TYR A 64 4.36 -1.96 12.34
C TYR A 64 4.42 -3.17 11.41
N SER A 65 4.44 -4.39 11.95
CA SER A 65 4.47 -5.65 11.19
C SER A 65 3.08 -6.07 10.73
N ASN A 66 2.04 -5.85 11.56
CA ASN A 66 0.66 -6.22 11.24
C ASN A 66 -0.28 -5.00 11.25
N PRO A 67 -0.08 -4.00 10.37
CA PRO A 67 -0.90 -2.79 10.38
C PRO A 67 -2.35 -3.11 10.01
N ASN A 68 -3.29 -2.50 10.72
CA ASN A 68 -4.69 -2.55 10.33
C ASN A 68 -4.92 -1.63 9.12
N ARG A 69 -5.31 -2.22 7.98
CA ARG A 69 -5.53 -1.51 6.71
C ARG A 69 -7.00 -1.17 6.46
N ASN A 70 -7.90 -1.49 7.38
CA ASN A 70 -9.31 -1.19 7.22
C ASN A 70 -9.57 0.31 7.47
N PRO A 71 -10.01 1.08 6.47
CA PRO A 71 -10.25 2.51 6.64
C PRO A 71 -11.45 2.82 7.53
N PHE A 72 -12.33 1.84 7.76
CA PHE A 72 -13.52 1.96 8.60
C PHE A 72 -13.28 1.52 10.04
N ASP A 73 -12.14 0.90 10.33
CA ASP A 73 -11.80 0.56 11.70
C ASP A 73 -11.41 1.82 12.48
N LEU A 74 -11.61 1.78 13.80
CA LEU A 74 -11.19 2.89 14.64
C LEU A 74 -9.67 3.02 14.54
N LYS A 75 -9.21 4.10 13.93
CA LYS A 75 -7.83 4.53 14.05
C LYS A 75 -7.51 4.63 15.54
N ASP A 76 -6.26 4.38 15.87
CA ASP A 76 -5.78 4.45 17.24
C ASP A 76 -6.06 5.84 17.80
N THR A 77 -7.16 5.92 18.55
CA THR A 77 -7.70 7.16 19.09
C THR A 77 -6.81 7.66 20.21
N ALA A 78 -7.09 8.85 20.74
CA ALA A 78 -6.33 9.45 21.85
C ALA A 78 -6.17 8.54 23.10
N PHE A 79 -6.97 7.48 23.21
CA PHE A 79 -6.92 6.49 24.29
C PHE A 79 -5.79 5.46 24.15
N LEU A 80 -5.39 5.10 22.93
CA LEU A 80 -4.26 4.20 22.69
C LEU A 80 -3.00 5.04 22.47
N LYS A 81 -2.15 5.11 23.50
CA LYS A 81 -0.86 5.80 23.41
C LYS A 81 0.21 4.83 23.00
N ARG A 82 0.99 5.19 21.98
CA ARG A 82 2.15 4.44 21.53
C ARG A 82 3.41 5.18 21.88
N ASP A 83 4.34 4.47 22.47
CA ASP A 83 5.66 4.97 22.78
C ASP A 83 6.72 4.04 22.18
N VAL A 84 7.80 4.63 21.66
CA VAL A 84 8.94 3.90 21.10
C VAL A 84 10.14 4.22 21.96
N GLN A 85 10.58 3.22 22.73
CA GLN A 85 11.69 3.36 23.67
C GLN A 85 12.92 2.67 23.10
N TYR A 86 14.08 3.32 23.19
CA TYR A 86 15.35 2.76 22.78
C TYR A 86 16.11 2.22 24.00
N ASP A 87 16.57 0.98 23.93
CA ASP A 87 17.46 0.40 24.92
C ASP A 87 18.92 0.47 24.43
N PRO A 88 19.80 1.25 25.07
CA PRO A 88 21.19 1.40 24.65
C PRO A 88 22.05 0.15 24.92
N ILE A 89 21.63 -0.78 25.78
CA ILE A 89 22.41 -1.98 26.12
C ILE A 89 22.23 -3.04 25.04
N THR A 90 20.98 -3.31 24.68
CA THR A 90 20.63 -4.30 23.63
C THR A 90 20.67 -3.69 22.23
N GLY A 91 20.56 -2.36 22.10
CA GLY A 91 20.45 -1.66 20.83
C GLY A 91 19.10 -1.86 20.12
N GLU A 92 18.09 -2.34 20.86
CA GLU A 92 16.75 -2.61 20.35
C GLU A 92 15.77 -1.45 20.62
N TYR A 93 14.75 -1.37 19.78
CA TYR A 93 13.63 -0.45 19.94
C TYR A 93 12.40 -1.22 20.42
N TYR A 94 11.84 -0.80 21.54
CA TYR A 94 10.63 -1.35 22.14
C TYR A 94 9.41 -0.49 21.81
N ILE A 95 8.38 -1.13 21.29
CA ILE A 95 7.11 -0.47 20.97
C ILE A 95 6.11 -0.82 22.05
N ILE A 96 5.71 0.17 22.83
CA ILE A 96 4.82 0.01 23.98
C ILE A 96 3.49 0.69 23.66
N GLU A 97 2.41 -0.09 23.66
CA GLU A 97 1.05 0.42 23.49
C GLU A 97 0.35 0.43 24.86
N THR A 98 -0.13 1.59 25.30
CA THR A 98 -0.82 1.76 26.59
C THR A 98 -2.24 2.26 26.41
N ILE A 99 -3.18 1.69 27.17
CA ILE A 99 -4.56 2.16 27.30
C ILE A 99 -4.81 2.42 28.79
N GLY A 100 -5.24 3.63 29.14
CA GLY A 100 -5.53 3.99 30.54
C GLY A 100 -4.35 3.78 31.50
N GLY A 101 -3.11 3.93 31.01
CA GLY A 101 -1.89 3.77 31.80
C GLY A 101 -1.44 2.32 32.01
N LYS A 102 -2.13 1.34 31.42
CA LYS A 102 -1.72 -0.07 31.42
C LYS A 102 -1.27 -0.49 30.03
N ASN A 103 -0.29 -1.40 29.96
CA ASN A 103 0.12 -1.99 28.70
C ASN A 103 -1.07 -2.74 28.09
N TYR A 104 -1.51 -2.28 26.92
CA TYR A 104 -2.57 -2.94 26.17
C TYR A 104 -2.12 -4.33 25.70
N ARG A 105 -0.82 -4.46 25.35
CA ARG A 105 -0.19 -5.69 24.87
C ARG A 105 1.26 -5.80 25.30
N THR A 106 1.81 -7.00 25.13
CA THR A 106 3.24 -7.25 25.28
C THR A 106 4.03 -6.35 24.33
N PRO A 107 5.01 -5.57 24.84
CA PRO A 107 5.89 -4.79 24.01
C PRO A 107 6.59 -5.67 22.97
N VAL A 108 6.75 -5.14 21.76
CA VAL A 108 7.49 -5.82 20.69
C VAL A 108 8.80 -5.08 20.48
N SER A 109 9.90 -5.84 20.40
CA SER A 109 11.23 -5.30 20.15
C SER A 109 11.64 -5.47 18.68
N PHE A 110 12.37 -4.48 18.18
CA PHE A 110 12.93 -4.45 16.84
C PHE A 110 14.42 -4.14 16.92
N LYS A 111 15.21 -4.78 16.05
CA LYS A 111 16.59 -4.36 15.86
C LYS A 111 16.62 -2.97 15.21
N ARG A 112 17.66 -2.18 15.50
CA ARG A 112 17.85 -0.83 14.92
C ARG A 112 17.63 -0.79 13.41
N ASP A 113 18.29 -1.67 12.66
CA ASP A 113 18.21 -1.65 11.19
C ASP A 113 16.82 -2.01 10.67
N GLU A 114 16.13 -2.94 11.34
CA GLU A 114 14.76 -3.33 11.00
C GLU A 114 13.78 -2.19 11.28
N PHE A 115 13.91 -1.54 12.43
CA PHE A 115 13.08 -0.39 12.78
C PHE A 115 13.27 0.77 11.81
N LEU A 116 14.52 1.09 11.45
CA LEU A 116 14.83 2.13 10.47
C LEU A 116 14.25 1.81 9.09
N GLN A 117 14.30 0.56 8.65
CA GLN A 117 13.71 0.14 7.39
C GLN A 117 12.18 0.26 7.41
N LEU A 118 11.54 -0.15 8.52
CA LEU A 118 10.09 -0.04 8.71
C LEU A 118 9.65 1.43 8.71
N GLN A 119 10.38 2.29 9.41
CA GLN A 119 10.10 3.73 9.46
C GLN A 119 10.31 4.38 8.09
N GLY A 120 11.42 4.09 7.40
CA GLY A 120 11.69 4.61 6.06
C GLY A 120 10.60 4.27 5.05
N ARG A 121 10.07 3.03 5.09
CA ARG A 121 8.93 2.64 4.25
C ARG A 121 7.66 3.44 4.57
N LYS A 122 7.36 3.67 5.86
CA LYS A 122 6.21 4.48 6.27
C LYS A 122 6.34 5.94 5.80
N ASP A 123 7.53 6.52 5.94
CA ASP A 123 7.81 7.90 5.53
C ASP A 123 7.69 8.06 4.01
N GLU A 124 8.15 7.08 3.24
CA GLU A 124 7.99 7.05 1.78
C GLU A 124 6.52 6.97 1.36
N GLU A 125 5.75 6.05 1.96
CA GLU A 125 4.30 5.91 1.74
C GLU A 125 3.56 7.23 2.05
N GLU A 126 3.92 7.89 3.16
CA GLU A 126 3.34 9.17 3.57
C GLU A 126 3.74 10.30 2.62
N TYR A 127 4.99 10.35 2.18
CA TYR A 127 5.49 11.34 1.21
C TYR A 127 4.71 11.27 -0.11
N PHE A 128 4.55 10.06 -0.67
CA PHE A 128 3.80 9.89 -1.92
C PHE A 128 2.32 10.19 -1.75
N ARG A 129 1.72 9.85 -0.59
CA ARG A 129 0.33 10.24 -0.29
C ARG A 129 0.17 11.76 -0.26
N LYS A 130 1.02 12.48 0.48
CA LYS A 130 1.00 13.96 0.53
C LYS A 130 1.19 14.58 -0.85
N ARG A 131 2.11 14.04 -1.64
CA ARG A 131 2.34 14.48 -3.03
C ARG A 131 1.11 14.26 -3.91
N ALA A 132 0.46 13.10 -3.81
CA ALA A 132 -0.76 12.80 -4.56
C ALA A 132 -1.91 13.72 -4.15
N ASP A 133 -2.08 13.98 -2.85
CA ASP A 133 -3.10 14.88 -2.32
C ASP A 133 -2.88 16.32 -2.83
N MET A 134 -1.63 16.80 -2.84
CA MET A 134 -1.25 18.10 -3.41
C MET A 134 -1.58 18.19 -4.90
N LEU A 135 -1.21 17.17 -5.69
CA LEU A 135 -1.52 17.13 -7.12
C LEU A 135 -3.03 17.08 -7.38
N SER A 136 -3.77 16.31 -6.57
CA SER A 136 -5.23 16.24 -6.61
C SER A 136 -5.86 17.60 -6.32
N GLU A 137 -5.37 18.32 -5.29
CA GLU A 137 -5.85 19.66 -4.95
C GLU A 137 -5.53 20.69 -6.03
N MET A 138 -4.34 20.62 -6.65
CA MET A 138 -3.99 21.47 -7.79
C MET A 138 -4.89 21.22 -9.00
N ASN A 139 -5.19 19.95 -9.31
CA ASN A 139 -6.10 19.57 -10.39
C ASN A 139 -7.57 19.89 -10.09
N ARG A 140 -7.99 19.91 -8.82
CA ARG A 140 -9.36 20.26 -8.40
C ARG A 140 -9.74 21.70 -8.76
N ARG A 141 -8.78 22.58 -9.11
CA ARG A 141 -9.03 23.96 -9.58
C ARG A 141 -9.78 24.05 -10.91
N LEU A 142 -10.02 22.95 -11.63
CA LEU A 142 -10.80 22.95 -12.88
C LEU A 142 -12.32 22.89 -12.68
N PHE A 143 -12.81 22.43 -11.51
CA PHE A 143 -14.25 22.46 -11.21
C PHE A 143 -14.57 23.65 -10.30
N LYS A 144 -14.70 24.84 -10.88
CA LYS A 144 -15.28 26.00 -10.18
C LYS A 144 -16.80 25.83 -10.18
N PRO A 145 -17.47 25.54 -9.04
CA PRO A 145 -18.91 25.73 -8.98
C PRO A 145 -19.18 27.21 -9.31
N GLN A 146 -20.08 27.47 -10.24
CA GLN A 146 -20.43 28.86 -10.54
C GLN A 146 -21.09 29.46 -9.31
N PHE A 147 -20.34 30.29 -8.57
CA PHE A 147 -20.89 31.10 -7.49
C PHE A 147 -21.91 32.06 -8.08
N LYS A 148 -23.19 31.69 -8.04
CA LYS A 148 -24.29 32.62 -8.32
C LYS A 148 -24.42 33.57 -7.13
N THR A 149 -23.52 34.54 -7.01
CA THR A 149 -23.67 35.62 -6.03
C THR A 149 -24.84 36.52 -6.45
N SER A 150 -25.68 36.90 -5.48
CA SER A 150 -26.70 37.93 -5.66
C SER A 150 -25.99 39.28 -5.84
N ARG A 151 -26.28 39.97 -6.94
CA ARG A 151 -25.51 41.13 -7.45
C ARG A 151 -25.45 42.35 -6.52
N ASN A 152 -26.23 42.39 -5.45
CA ASN A 152 -26.45 43.65 -4.74
C ASN A 152 -25.34 44.03 -3.74
N TRP A 153 -24.69 43.06 -3.10
CA TRP A 153 -23.68 43.35 -2.07
C TRP A 153 -22.24 43.28 -2.60
N PHE A 154 -21.96 42.37 -3.56
CA PHE A 154 -20.62 42.20 -4.13
C PHE A 154 -20.22 43.34 -5.07
N ASN A 155 -21.17 43.88 -5.86
CA ASN A 155 -20.92 45.01 -6.77
C ASN A 155 -20.48 46.30 -6.05
N ARG A 156 -20.78 46.43 -4.75
CA ARG A 156 -20.46 47.64 -3.95
C ARG A 156 -19.01 47.66 -3.46
N ILE A 157 -18.33 46.52 -3.42
CA ILE A 157 -16.95 46.39 -2.93
C ILE A 157 -15.95 46.27 -4.08
N VAL A 158 -16.34 45.66 -5.20
CA VAL A 158 -15.40 45.26 -6.28
C VAL A 158 -15.51 46.15 -7.54
N GLY A 159 -16.49 47.06 -7.61
CA GLY A 159 -16.74 47.88 -8.79
C GLY A 159 -17.47 47.12 -9.90
N ALA A 160 -18.19 47.84 -10.76
CA ALA A 160 -18.97 47.23 -11.84
C ALA A 160 -18.06 46.65 -12.92
N GLY A 161 -17.85 45.33 -12.88
CA GLY A 161 -17.09 44.62 -13.91
C GLY A 161 -16.96 43.15 -13.53
N LYS A 162 -17.53 42.26 -14.34
CA LYS A 162 -17.44 40.82 -14.13
C LYS A 162 -16.13 40.34 -14.77
N VAL A 163 -15.06 40.23 -13.98
CA VAL A 163 -13.77 39.72 -14.46
C VAL A 163 -13.93 38.24 -14.85
N ASP A 164 -13.89 37.94 -16.15
CA ASP A 164 -13.99 36.58 -16.69
C ASP A 164 -12.60 36.14 -17.17
N ILE A 165 -11.98 35.22 -16.42
CA ILE A 165 -10.65 34.68 -16.72
C ILE A 165 -10.84 33.30 -17.34
N LYS A 166 -10.49 33.17 -18.62
CA LYS A 166 -10.57 31.92 -19.38
C LYS A 166 -9.17 31.41 -19.72
N PRO A 167 -8.60 30.50 -18.91
CA PRO A 167 -7.39 29.81 -19.30
C PRO A 167 -7.71 28.81 -20.43
N SER A 168 -6.96 28.86 -21.52
CA SER A 168 -7.00 27.94 -22.66
C SER A 168 -5.64 27.27 -22.84
N GLY A 169 -5.58 25.98 -23.19
CA GLY A 169 -4.31 25.27 -23.27
C GLY A 169 -4.41 23.75 -23.07
N TYR A 170 -3.30 23.05 -23.28
CA TYR A 170 -3.18 21.62 -23.00
C TYR A 170 -1.99 21.33 -22.07
N VAL A 171 -2.12 20.27 -21.27
CA VAL A 171 -1.04 19.74 -20.42
C VAL A 171 -0.89 18.25 -20.73
N GLY A 172 0.24 17.88 -21.30
CA GLY A 172 0.67 16.51 -21.51
C GLY A 172 1.67 16.09 -20.43
N LEU A 173 1.36 15.00 -19.72
CA LEU A 173 2.25 14.40 -18.73
C LEU A 173 2.60 12.99 -19.21
N LEU A 174 3.88 12.75 -19.47
CA LEU A 174 4.45 11.44 -19.80
C LEU A 174 5.32 11.00 -18.62
N MET A 175 4.97 9.85 -18.03
CA MET A 175 5.71 9.24 -16.92
C MET A 175 6.17 7.86 -17.36
N GLY A 176 7.47 7.60 -17.27
CA GLY A 176 8.09 6.32 -17.61
C GLY A 176 9.11 5.91 -16.56
N TYR A 177 9.44 4.62 -16.52
CA TYR A 177 10.56 4.12 -15.72
C TYR A 177 11.53 3.39 -16.64
N GLN A 178 12.77 3.85 -16.67
CA GLN A 178 13.84 3.23 -17.46
C GLN A 178 14.83 2.60 -16.50
N GLY A 179 14.96 1.28 -16.55
CA GLY A 179 15.94 0.50 -15.79
C GLY A 179 16.85 -0.30 -16.71
N GLN A 180 18.15 -0.29 -16.45
CA GLN A 180 19.17 -1.09 -17.11
C GLN A 180 19.93 -1.93 -16.06
N ASN A 181 20.09 -3.22 -16.36
CA ASN A 181 20.92 -4.12 -15.55
C ASN A 181 22.14 -4.60 -16.35
N ILE A 182 23.31 -4.11 -15.98
CA ILE A 182 24.60 -4.40 -16.62
C ILE A 182 25.16 -5.71 -16.02
N LYS A 183 25.34 -6.72 -16.86
CA LYS A 183 25.87 -8.04 -16.47
C LYS A 183 27.40 -8.11 -16.44
N ASN A 184 28.07 -7.00 -16.15
CA ASN A 184 29.53 -6.98 -16.04
C ASN A 184 29.97 -7.34 -14.61
N PRO A 185 30.63 -8.49 -14.38
CA PRO A 185 31.06 -8.92 -13.06
C PRO A 185 32.22 -8.10 -12.49
N THR A 186 32.91 -7.28 -13.28
CA THR A 186 33.99 -6.40 -12.78
C THR A 186 33.45 -5.13 -12.12
N LEU A 187 32.16 -4.84 -12.25
CA LEU A 187 31.50 -3.71 -11.61
C LEU A 187 30.81 -4.16 -10.31
N PRO A 188 30.86 -3.33 -9.23
CA PRO A 188 30.10 -3.57 -8.01
C PRO A 188 28.60 -3.70 -8.30
N GLU A 189 27.89 -4.57 -7.58
CA GLU A 189 26.45 -4.85 -7.81
C GLU A 189 25.56 -3.60 -7.79
N ARG A 190 25.89 -2.61 -6.96
CA ARG A 190 25.21 -1.31 -6.92
C ARG A 190 25.32 -0.50 -8.22
N ALA A 191 26.43 -0.62 -8.94
CA ALA A 191 26.66 0.07 -10.21
C ALA A 191 26.13 -0.73 -11.41
N ARG A 192 25.71 -1.98 -11.18
CA ARG A 192 25.15 -2.87 -12.21
C ARG A 192 23.66 -2.59 -12.45
N LYS A 193 22.94 -2.12 -11.44
CA LYS A 193 21.53 -1.74 -11.56
C LYS A 193 21.42 -0.22 -11.60
N ASN A 194 21.22 0.34 -12.80
CA ASN A 194 20.91 1.75 -12.97
C ASN A 194 19.45 1.86 -13.40
N GLY A 195 18.67 2.71 -12.74
CA GLY A 195 17.29 2.95 -13.13
C GLY A 195 16.84 4.32 -12.67
N GLY A 196 15.98 4.95 -13.47
CA GLY A 196 15.48 6.29 -13.22
C GLY A 196 14.02 6.40 -13.61
N LEU A 197 13.28 7.19 -12.84
CA LEU A 197 11.98 7.68 -13.23
C LEU A 197 12.17 8.81 -14.25
N ASP A 198 11.57 8.67 -15.42
CA ASP A 198 11.52 9.69 -16.46
C ASP A 198 10.18 10.41 -16.40
N PHE A 199 10.23 11.73 -16.26
CA PHE A 199 9.05 12.58 -16.15
C PHE A 199 9.15 13.70 -17.19
N ASN A 200 8.36 13.60 -18.24
CA ASN A 200 8.28 14.62 -19.27
C ASN A 200 6.94 15.37 -19.17
N MET A 201 7.01 16.65 -18.80
CA MET A 201 5.86 17.55 -18.70
C MET A 201 5.90 18.57 -19.83
N ASN A 202 4.85 18.59 -20.65
CA ASN A 202 4.64 19.60 -21.68
C ASN A 202 3.33 20.33 -21.39
N ALA A 203 3.41 21.63 -21.05
CA ALA A 203 2.24 22.46 -20.78
C ALA A 203 2.28 23.71 -21.64
N GLN A 204 1.23 23.93 -22.42
CA GLN A 204 0.98 25.18 -23.15
C GLN A 204 -0.28 25.81 -22.56
N LEU A 205 -0.12 26.93 -21.84
CA LEU A 205 -1.21 27.67 -21.22
C LEU A 205 -1.27 29.09 -21.78
N GLN A 206 -2.45 29.51 -22.19
CA GLN A 206 -2.79 30.87 -22.55
C GLN A 206 -3.92 31.35 -21.62
N VAL A 207 -3.88 32.61 -21.23
CA VAL A 207 -4.87 33.19 -20.32
C VAL A 207 -5.41 34.46 -20.93
N ASP A 208 -6.70 34.45 -21.26
CA ASP A 208 -7.43 35.64 -21.69
C ASP A 208 -8.27 36.17 -20.53
N ALA A 209 -8.21 37.48 -20.30
CA ALA A 209 -8.99 38.19 -19.28
C ALA A 209 -9.78 39.32 -19.95
N ASN A 210 -11.09 39.37 -19.70
CA ASN A 210 -12.03 40.41 -20.13
C ASN A 210 -12.86 40.92 -18.95
#